data_AF-A0A8C8CXS9-F1
#
_entry.id   AF-A0A8C8CXS9-F1
#
_cell.length_a   1.000
_cell.length_b   1.000
_cell.length_c   1.000
_cell.angle_alpha   90.00
_cell.angle_beta   90.00
_cell.angle_gamma   90.00
#
_symmetry.space_group_name_H-M   'P 1'
#
loop_
_entity.id
_entity.type
_entity.pdbx_description
1 polymer ?
#
loop_
_entity_poly.entity_id
_entity_poly.type
_entity_poly.pdbx_seq_one_letter_code
_entity_poly.pdbx_strand_id
1 'polypeptide(L)'
;ASLVVVCVPCCIYFQEVLPVLAAKHCIMQANAELHQSILAKQKKHFGEEIARLQHASELVKTVASRYDEYVSVKDLSDKISRALTAAKKDNDFIYHDRVPEVKDLEHIGKAALVKATTITPPLSAKFTDLFEKMVPMAVQQSMSVYSQRKAETVNRLVGTMREATNLCNGVLASLNLPAALEDLSGDSIPQSIIEKAHAIVQQGGLQSIEQLIRDLPELLTRNREILDESLKMLDDEESTDSELRSKFSQRWNRTPSGDLYKPLRAEGGNFRSVLDKAVQADQVVRERYNAHCEMIALLCKPEAELTAAIPSANPAKTLQGSEVVSVLRSQLSQLELVKREREVLETEIKGVTFDMSSSFLTALAQDGAINEEALSMSQLDQSYGSYSQRVQASLRSQEELLGNVQASHQEFSSLKQSNSEANDREEVLKKLASAHDSYVEITSNLREGTKFYNDLTEILLKFQNKCSDIVFARKTERDELLKDLQQSIAREPSAPSFSVPAYQTNPTATGPTPAPRTQPQAKAQPPERPPPPAFTPQAASAPGNPPSNQPQPVNPPPMAPPSQAQGPPYPTYQGYPG
;
A
#
# COMPACT_ATOMS: atom_id res chain seq x y z
N ALA A 1 9.66 26.11 -12.45
CA ALA A 1 8.31 25.55 -12.60
C ALA A 1 7.56 26.40 -13.61
N SER A 2 7.40 25.84 -14.81
CA SER A 2 6.65 26.44 -15.92
C SER A 2 5.19 26.55 -15.53
N LEU A 3 4.67 27.78 -15.44
CA LEU A 3 3.22 27.98 -15.36
C LEU A 3 2.67 27.78 -16.77
N VAL A 4 2.04 26.63 -16.97
CA VAL A 4 1.12 26.40 -18.08
C VAL A 4 -0.02 27.40 -17.91
N VAL A 5 0.03 28.49 -18.65
CA VAL A 5 -1.10 29.40 -18.80
C VAL A 5 -2.11 28.68 -19.67
N VAL A 6 -3.09 28.06 -19.03
CA VAL A 6 -4.30 27.59 -19.69
C VAL A 6 -4.97 28.81 -20.29
N CYS A 7 -4.85 28.97 -21.61
CA CYS A 7 -5.47 30.03 -22.38
C CYS A 7 -6.97 29.70 -22.50
N VAL A 8 -7.74 30.08 -21.49
CA VAL A 8 -9.20 30.21 -21.58
C VAL A 8 -9.49 31.52 -22.33
N PRO A 9 -10.49 31.60 -23.23
CA PRO A 9 -10.79 32.81 -23.99
C PRO A 9 -11.30 33.93 -23.07
N CYS A 10 -10.38 34.67 -22.45
CA CYS A 10 -10.66 35.65 -21.39
C CYS A 10 -11.06 37.04 -21.93
N CYS A 11 -11.16 37.22 -23.24
CA CYS A 11 -11.28 38.56 -23.84
C CYS A 11 -12.72 39.11 -23.92
N ILE A 12 -13.76 38.32 -23.62
CA ILE A 12 -15.15 38.75 -23.88
C ILE A 12 -15.85 39.30 -22.61
N TYR A 13 -15.44 38.90 -21.40
CA TYR A 13 -16.16 39.24 -20.16
C TYR A 13 -15.63 40.46 -19.38
N PHE A 14 -14.57 41.15 -19.84
CA PHE A 14 -13.87 42.19 -19.06
C PHE A 14 -13.90 43.61 -19.67
N GLN A 15 -14.63 43.85 -20.76
CA GLN A 15 -14.59 45.14 -21.45
C GLN A 15 -15.15 46.29 -20.59
N GLU A 16 -16.11 46.01 -19.71
CA GLU A 16 -16.75 47.00 -18.82
C GLU A 16 -16.00 47.20 -17.49
N VAL A 17 -15.12 46.28 -17.09
CA VAL A 17 -14.46 46.33 -15.77
C VAL A 17 -13.48 47.50 -15.68
N LEU A 18 -12.69 47.71 -16.73
CA LEU A 18 -11.70 48.81 -16.79
C LEU A 18 -12.35 50.21 -16.73
N PRO A 19 -13.37 50.56 -17.55
CA PRO A 19 -14.03 51.85 -17.45
C PRO A 19 -14.75 52.04 -16.11
N VAL A 20 -15.37 51.00 -15.55
CA VAL A 20 -16.03 51.07 -14.23
C VAL A 20 -15.00 51.31 -13.11
N LEU A 21 -13.84 50.67 -13.13
CA LEU A 21 -12.77 50.90 -12.15
C LEU A 21 -12.20 52.33 -12.26
N ALA A 22 -11.95 52.82 -13.47
CA ALA A 22 -11.46 54.17 -13.70
C ALA A 22 -12.47 55.23 -13.23
N ALA A 23 -13.77 55.01 -13.52
CA ALA A 23 -14.84 55.89 -13.07
C ALA A 23 -14.96 55.88 -11.53
N LYS A 24 -15.00 54.70 -10.90
CA LYS A 24 -15.06 54.57 -9.44
C LYS A 24 -13.84 55.18 -8.74
N HIS A 25 -12.63 55.05 -9.31
CA HIS A 25 -11.43 55.70 -8.80
C HIS A 25 -11.60 57.23 -8.71
N CYS A 26 -12.03 57.86 -9.81
CA CYS A 26 -12.27 59.30 -9.87
C CYS A 26 -13.40 59.74 -8.93
N ILE A 27 -14.50 58.96 -8.83
CA ILE A 27 -15.62 59.24 -7.92
C ILE A 27 -15.16 59.18 -6.46
N MET A 28 -14.38 58.16 -6.08
CA MET A 28 -13.88 58.04 -4.70
C MET A 28 -12.91 59.17 -4.35
N GLN A 29 -12.06 59.59 -5.28
CA GLN A 29 -11.20 60.77 -5.12
C GLN A 29 -12.00 62.06 -4.96
N ALA A 30 -13.00 62.30 -5.81
CA ALA A 30 -13.85 63.49 -5.72
C ALA A 30 -14.63 63.55 -4.39
N ASN A 31 -15.09 62.41 -3.87
CA ASN A 31 -15.71 62.34 -2.55
C ASN A 31 -14.69 62.67 -1.44
N ALA A 32 -13.47 62.15 -1.52
CA ALA A 32 -12.42 62.46 -0.56
C ALA A 32 -12.11 63.97 -0.54
N GLU A 33 -11.95 64.59 -1.71
CA GLU A 33 -11.70 66.03 -1.83
C GLU A 33 -12.87 66.89 -1.34
N LEU A 34 -14.11 66.51 -1.66
CA LEU A 34 -15.31 67.18 -1.15
C LEU A 34 -15.39 67.14 0.39
N HIS A 35 -15.10 66.00 1.00
CA HIS A 35 -15.12 65.89 2.46
C HIS A 35 -13.95 66.62 3.11
N GLN A 36 -12.77 66.59 2.50
CA GLN A 36 -11.62 67.33 2.98
C GLN A 36 -11.80 68.85 2.83
N SER A 37 -12.50 69.33 1.80
CA SER A 37 -12.81 70.76 1.63
C SER A 37 -13.73 71.29 2.75
N ILE A 38 -14.66 70.47 3.23
CA ILE A 38 -15.50 70.81 4.39
C ILE A 38 -14.63 70.96 5.65
N LEU A 39 -13.62 70.11 5.82
CA LEU A 39 -12.67 70.24 6.94
C LEU A 39 -11.80 71.50 6.80
N ALA A 40 -11.32 71.80 5.59
CA ALA A 40 -10.58 73.03 5.31
C ALA A 40 -11.41 74.29 5.64
N LYS A 41 -12.68 74.29 5.26
CA LYS A 41 -13.66 75.34 5.64
C LYS A 41 -13.77 75.51 7.15
N GLN A 42 -13.91 74.43 7.90
CA GLN A 42 -14.02 74.47 9.37
C GLN A 42 -12.75 75.02 10.02
N LYS A 43 -11.58 74.71 9.43
CA LYS A 43 -10.28 75.27 9.84
C LYS A 43 -10.02 76.69 9.33
N LYS A 44 -10.96 77.27 8.57
CA LYS A 44 -10.88 78.61 7.96
C LYS A 44 -9.76 78.73 6.91
N HIS A 45 -9.42 77.63 6.23
CA HIS A 45 -8.56 77.61 5.05
C HIS A 45 -9.44 77.66 3.79
N PHE A 46 -9.90 78.86 3.45
CA PHE A 46 -10.92 79.06 2.40
C PHE A 46 -10.32 78.90 0.99
N GLY A 47 -9.05 79.26 0.80
CA GLY A 47 -8.31 78.99 -0.43
C GLY A 47 -8.19 77.49 -0.70
N GLU A 48 -7.86 76.71 0.33
CA GLU A 48 -7.80 75.24 0.26
C GLU A 48 -9.18 74.60 0.01
N GLU A 49 -10.24 75.09 0.65
CA GLU A 49 -11.62 74.65 0.38
C GLU A 49 -11.95 74.76 -1.12
N ILE A 50 -11.64 75.92 -1.72
CA ILE A 50 -11.89 76.16 -3.14
C ILE A 50 -11.02 75.27 -4.03
N ALA A 51 -9.72 75.14 -3.73
CA ALA A 51 -8.80 74.30 -4.53
C ALA A 51 -9.26 72.83 -4.58
N ARG A 52 -9.66 72.27 -3.42
CA ARG A 52 -10.17 70.90 -3.33
C ARG A 52 -11.51 70.71 -4.03
N LEU A 53 -12.44 71.68 -3.92
CA LEU A 53 -13.72 71.65 -4.63
C LEU A 53 -13.56 71.80 -6.16
N GLN A 54 -12.57 72.56 -6.62
CA GLN A 54 -12.23 72.65 -8.04
C GLN A 54 -11.70 71.32 -8.57
N HIS A 55 -10.78 70.68 -7.85
CA HIS A 55 -10.26 69.36 -8.19
C HIS A 55 -11.38 68.29 -8.22
N ALA A 56 -12.27 68.29 -7.21
CA ALA A 56 -13.42 67.39 -7.16
C ALA A 56 -14.38 67.60 -8.35
N SER A 57 -14.60 68.86 -8.76
CA SER A 57 -15.45 69.21 -9.90
C SER A 57 -14.86 68.72 -11.23
N GLU A 58 -13.55 68.84 -11.43
CA GLU A 58 -12.86 68.34 -12.62
C GLU A 58 -12.95 66.81 -12.75
N LEU A 59 -12.72 66.09 -11.64
CA LEU A 59 -12.85 64.63 -11.58
C LEU A 59 -14.27 64.18 -11.92
N VAL A 60 -15.29 64.81 -11.34
CA VAL A 60 -16.70 64.45 -11.61
C VAL A 60 -17.13 64.80 -13.04
N LYS A 61 -16.67 65.93 -13.58
CA LYS A 61 -16.91 66.30 -14.99
C LYS A 61 -16.25 65.32 -15.97
N THR A 62 -15.04 64.86 -15.64
CA THR A 62 -14.35 63.79 -16.38
C THR A 62 -15.18 62.51 -16.39
N VAL A 63 -15.73 62.11 -15.24
CA VAL A 63 -16.57 60.90 -15.15
C VAL A 63 -17.87 61.05 -15.92
N ALA A 64 -18.55 62.19 -15.79
CA ALA A 64 -19.82 62.46 -16.46
C ALA A 64 -19.73 62.57 -17.99
N SER A 65 -18.52 62.71 -18.56
CA SER A 65 -18.31 62.84 -20.01
C SER A 65 -17.67 61.61 -20.66
N ARG A 66 -16.90 60.82 -19.90
CA ARG A 66 -16.17 59.65 -20.41
C ARG A 66 -16.76 58.32 -19.96
N TYR A 67 -17.53 58.28 -18.88
CA TYR A 67 -18.03 57.05 -18.26
C TYR A 67 -19.51 57.14 -17.88
N ASP A 68 -20.28 58.01 -18.56
CA ASP A 68 -21.71 58.24 -18.32
C ASP A 68 -22.59 57.02 -18.57
N GLU A 69 -22.17 56.14 -19.48
CA GLU A 69 -22.79 54.84 -19.74
C GLU A 69 -22.76 53.89 -18.53
N TYR A 70 -21.77 54.02 -17.63
CA TYR A 70 -21.53 53.05 -16.54
C TYR A 70 -21.94 53.55 -15.14
N VAL A 71 -21.92 54.86 -14.91
CA VAL A 71 -22.16 55.46 -13.59
C VAL A 71 -22.86 56.81 -13.70
N SER A 72 -23.78 57.09 -12.77
CA SER A 72 -24.40 58.41 -12.63
C SER A 72 -23.75 59.18 -11.48
N VAL A 73 -23.27 60.40 -11.76
CA VAL A 73 -22.61 61.29 -10.79
C VAL A 73 -23.31 62.65 -10.65
N LYS A 74 -24.53 62.79 -11.18
CA LYS A 74 -25.27 64.06 -11.25
C LYS A 74 -25.43 64.72 -9.88
N ASP A 75 -25.89 63.98 -8.88
CA ASP A 75 -26.12 64.53 -7.54
C ASP A 75 -24.81 64.97 -6.86
N LEU A 76 -23.73 64.23 -7.06
CA LEU A 76 -22.40 64.57 -6.56
C LEU A 76 -21.87 65.83 -7.27
N SER A 77 -22.04 65.92 -8.59
CA SER A 77 -21.71 67.09 -9.40
C SER A 77 -22.46 68.34 -8.92
N ASP A 78 -23.78 68.23 -8.73
CA ASP A 78 -24.62 69.33 -8.28
C ASP A 78 -24.24 69.77 -6.85
N LYS A 79 -23.90 68.82 -5.97
CA LYS A 79 -23.44 69.11 -4.61
C LYS A 79 -22.10 69.83 -4.60
N ILE A 80 -21.12 69.35 -5.36
CA ILE A 80 -19.80 70.00 -5.49
C ILE A 80 -19.96 71.39 -6.10
N SER A 81 -20.77 71.53 -7.15
CA SER A 81 -21.02 72.82 -7.81
C SER A 81 -21.66 73.83 -6.86
N ARG A 82 -22.67 73.43 -6.07
CA ARG A 82 -23.28 74.32 -5.08
C ARG A 82 -22.28 74.77 -4.02
N ALA A 83 -21.48 73.83 -3.49
CA ALA A 83 -20.44 74.14 -2.50
C ALA A 83 -19.37 75.08 -3.07
N LEU A 84 -18.91 74.82 -4.31
CA LEU A 84 -17.89 75.62 -4.98
C LEU A 84 -18.37 77.05 -5.26
N THR A 85 -19.60 77.22 -5.75
CA THR A 85 -20.17 78.54 -6.01
C THR A 85 -20.32 79.35 -4.72
N ALA A 86 -20.75 78.71 -3.63
CA ALA A 86 -20.84 79.36 -2.32
C ALA A 86 -19.45 79.76 -1.80
N ALA A 87 -18.49 78.84 -1.80
CA ALA A 87 -17.13 79.10 -1.30
C ALA A 87 -16.41 80.20 -2.11
N LYS A 88 -16.54 80.19 -3.45
CA LYS A 88 -15.97 81.25 -4.30
C LYS A 88 -16.60 82.61 -4.00
N LYS A 89 -17.93 82.68 -3.89
CA LYS A 89 -18.61 83.93 -3.54
C LYS A 89 -18.11 84.48 -2.20
N ASP A 90 -18.08 83.66 -1.16
CA ASP A 90 -17.63 84.13 0.15
C ASP A 90 -16.14 84.55 0.12
N ASN A 91 -15.29 83.85 -0.64
CA ASN A 91 -13.88 84.21 -0.77
C ASN A 91 -13.67 85.51 -1.58
N ASP A 92 -14.39 85.70 -2.68
CA ASP A 92 -14.26 86.87 -3.55
C ASP A 92 -14.78 88.16 -2.89
N PHE A 93 -15.76 88.05 -1.98
CA PHE A 93 -16.37 89.22 -1.31
C PHE A 93 -15.88 89.45 0.13
N ILE A 94 -15.46 88.40 0.85
CA ILE A 94 -15.19 88.46 2.29
C ILE A 94 -13.73 88.12 2.59
N TYR A 95 -13.27 86.90 2.26
CA TYR A 95 -12.02 86.37 2.82
C TYR A 95 -10.75 86.70 2.02
N HIS A 96 -10.86 86.82 0.70
CA HIS A 96 -9.74 87.06 -0.24
C HIS A 96 -8.54 86.12 -0.03
N ASP A 97 -8.80 84.88 0.40
CA ASP A 97 -7.77 83.88 0.67
C ASP A 97 -7.19 83.36 -0.65
N ARG A 98 -5.87 83.14 -0.68
CA ARG A 98 -5.17 82.70 -1.90
C ARG A 98 -5.49 81.23 -2.15
N VAL A 99 -6.04 80.93 -3.33
CA VAL A 99 -6.28 79.55 -3.76
C VAL A 99 -4.94 78.88 -4.12
N PRO A 100 -4.49 77.84 -3.38
CA PRO A 100 -3.26 77.11 -3.68
C PRO A 100 -3.44 76.19 -4.89
N GLU A 101 -2.34 75.75 -5.48
CA GLU A 101 -2.38 74.72 -6.53
C GLU A 101 -2.61 73.33 -5.91
N VAL A 102 -3.24 72.42 -6.65
CA VAL A 102 -3.58 71.07 -6.16
C VAL A 102 -2.34 70.29 -5.70
N LYS A 103 -1.18 70.51 -6.33
CA LYS A 103 0.09 69.86 -5.97
C LYS A 103 0.67 70.31 -4.62
N ASP A 104 0.29 71.50 -4.15
CA ASP A 104 0.76 72.09 -2.90
C ASP A 104 -0.16 71.72 -1.72
N LEU A 105 -1.24 71.00 -1.98
CA LEU A 105 -2.18 70.53 -0.96
C LEU A 105 -1.63 69.33 -0.19
N GLU A 106 -1.92 69.27 1.11
CA GLU A 106 -1.60 68.09 1.92
C GLU A 106 -2.37 66.86 1.43
N HIS A 107 -1.69 65.71 1.40
CA HIS A 107 -2.27 64.44 0.97
C HIS A 107 -3.34 63.96 1.95
N ILE A 108 -4.46 63.49 1.43
CA ILE A 108 -5.55 62.93 2.25
C ILE A 108 -5.11 61.56 2.81
N GLY A 109 -5.22 61.40 4.13
CA GLY A 109 -4.93 60.13 4.81
C GLY A 109 -5.85 58.99 4.38
N LYS A 110 -5.37 57.74 4.47
CA LYS A 110 -6.11 56.53 4.07
C LYS A 110 -6.38 55.64 5.27
N ALA A 111 -7.61 55.16 5.42
CA ALA A 111 -7.99 54.18 6.45
C ALA A 111 -8.74 53.00 5.80
N ALA A 112 -8.19 51.78 5.92
CA ALA A 112 -8.80 50.58 5.37
C ALA A 112 -9.74 49.93 6.40
N LEU A 113 -11.04 49.92 6.12
CA LEU A 113 -12.07 49.30 6.97
C LEU A 113 -12.41 47.85 6.58
N VAL A 114 -11.80 47.34 5.51
CA VAL A 114 -12.06 46.00 4.98
C VAL A 114 -10.77 45.17 4.95
N LYS A 115 -10.92 43.86 5.17
CA LYS A 115 -9.86 42.86 5.00
C LYS A 115 -10.41 41.73 4.13
N ALA A 116 -9.53 41.10 3.35
CA ALA A 116 -9.89 39.89 2.63
C ALA A 116 -10.21 38.78 3.65
N THR A 117 -11.37 38.15 3.50
CA THR A 117 -11.78 37.04 4.37
C THR A 117 -10.90 35.82 4.10
N THR A 118 -10.32 35.24 5.14
CA THR A 118 -9.55 33.99 5.03
C THR A 118 -10.49 32.84 4.71
N ILE A 119 -10.18 32.08 3.67
CA ILE A 119 -10.94 30.89 3.29
C ILE A 119 -10.50 29.75 4.19
N THR A 120 -11.33 29.39 5.16
CA THR A 120 -11.14 28.22 6.01
C THR A 120 -12.31 27.26 5.77
N PRO A 121 -12.07 26.05 5.25
CA PRO A 121 -13.11 25.05 5.12
C PRO A 121 -13.70 24.67 6.49
N PRO A 122 -14.99 24.29 6.55
CA PRO A 122 -15.93 24.28 5.44
C PRO A 122 -16.57 25.65 5.17
N LEU A 123 -16.79 25.97 3.89
CA LEU A 123 -17.40 27.23 3.46
C LEU A 123 -18.94 27.27 3.60
N SER A 124 -19.59 26.10 3.62
CA SER A 124 -21.05 25.99 3.72
C SER A 124 -21.51 25.87 5.18
N ALA A 125 -22.58 26.58 5.54
CA ALA A 125 -23.09 26.68 6.92
C ALA A 125 -23.54 25.35 7.55
N LYS A 126 -23.87 24.33 6.74
CA LYS A 126 -24.29 23.00 7.19
C LYS A 126 -23.51 21.92 6.44
N PHE A 127 -22.18 22.08 6.42
CA PHE A 127 -21.33 21.08 5.81
C PHE A 127 -21.44 19.75 6.54
N THR A 128 -21.55 18.67 5.77
CA THR A 128 -21.47 17.30 6.27
C THR A 128 -20.56 16.55 5.33
N ASP A 129 -19.52 15.95 5.88
CA ASP A 129 -18.60 15.14 5.08
C ASP A 129 -19.23 13.77 4.82
N LEU A 130 -19.48 13.46 3.54
CA LEU A 130 -20.00 12.15 3.13
C LEU A 130 -19.01 11.01 3.47
N PHE A 131 -17.73 11.34 3.64
CA PHE A 131 -16.64 10.41 3.88
C PHE A 131 -16.06 10.51 5.29
N GLU A 132 -16.79 11.10 6.25
CA GLU A 132 -16.34 11.23 7.64
C GLU A 132 -15.87 9.89 8.25
N LYS A 133 -16.52 8.79 7.87
CA LYS A 133 -16.18 7.43 8.33
C LYS A 133 -15.06 6.75 7.53
N MET A 134 -14.62 7.36 6.43
CA MET A 134 -13.57 6.81 5.58
C MET A 134 -12.22 7.03 6.26
N VAL A 135 -11.52 5.93 6.54
CA VAL A 135 -10.19 5.99 7.14
C VAL A 135 -9.20 6.63 6.15
N PRO A 136 -8.41 7.65 6.56
CA PRO A 136 -7.43 8.28 5.70
C PRO A 136 -6.42 7.28 5.11
N MET A 137 -6.06 7.47 3.84
CA MET A 137 -5.08 6.60 3.15
C MET A 137 -3.74 6.50 3.88
N ALA A 138 -3.28 7.59 4.48
CA ALA A 138 -2.05 7.60 5.27
C ALA A 138 -2.12 6.61 6.45
N VAL A 139 -3.26 6.51 7.13
CA VAL A 139 -3.48 5.55 8.22
C VAL A 139 -3.51 4.11 7.68
N GLN A 140 -4.18 3.88 6.54
CA GLN A 140 -4.23 2.55 5.92
C GLN A 140 -2.84 2.04 5.51
N GLN A 141 -2.03 2.91 4.89
CA GLN A 141 -0.66 2.59 4.51
C GLN A 141 0.20 2.30 5.75
N SER A 142 0.12 3.15 6.78
CA SER A 142 0.85 2.94 8.03
C SER A 142 0.44 1.65 8.74
N MET A 143 -0.85 1.30 8.75
CA MET A 143 -1.34 0.02 9.28
C MET A 143 -0.78 -1.20 8.53
N SER A 144 -0.66 -1.10 7.20
CA SER A 144 -0.08 -2.18 6.39
C SER A 144 1.41 -2.38 6.72
N VAL A 145 2.18 -1.30 6.83
CA VAL A 145 3.61 -1.37 7.17
C VAL A 145 3.81 -1.86 8.60
N TYR A 146 3.01 -1.36 9.56
CA TYR A 146 3.03 -1.85 10.94
C TYR A 146 2.75 -3.36 11.02
N SER A 147 1.74 -3.84 10.27
CA SER A 147 1.39 -5.27 10.22
C SER A 147 2.56 -6.12 9.70
N GLN A 148 3.30 -5.63 8.70
CA GLN A 148 4.51 -6.28 8.21
C GLN A 148 5.62 -6.31 9.28
N ARG A 149 5.94 -5.17 9.91
CA ARG A 149 6.97 -5.10 10.97
C ARG A 149 6.63 -5.98 12.18
N LYS A 150 5.35 -6.06 12.54
CA LYS A 150 4.84 -6.96 13.57
C LYS A 150 5.10 -8.42 13.18
N ALA A 151 4.75 -8.82 11.95
CA ALA A 151 4.97 -10.17 11.46
C ALA A 151 6.47 -10.52 11.45
N GLU A 152 7.33 -9.61 10.99
CA GLU A 152 8.80 -9.79 11.02
C GLU A 152 9.32 -9.98 12.45
N THR A 153 8.84 -9.18 13.40
CA THR A 153 9.24 -9.30 14.82
C THR A 153 8.82 -10.64 15.42
N VAL A 154 7.56 -11.03 15.22
CA VAL A 154 7.03 -12.32 15.70
C VAL A 154 7.79 -13.48 15.07
N ASN A 155 7.97 -13.47 13.75
CA ASN A 155 8.67 -14.53 13.02
C ASN A 155 10.12 -14.65 13.45
N ARG A 156 10.82 -13.53 13.68
CA ARG A 156 12.19 -13.54 14.18
C ARG A 156 12.27 -14.18 15.56
N LEU A 157 11.43 -13.76 16.51
CA LEU A 157 11.45 -14.31 17.88
C LEU A 157 11.12 -15.80 17.90
N VAL A 158 10.06 -16.21 17.19
CA VAL A 158 9.64 -17.61 17.11
C VAL A 158 10.68 -18.46 16.37
N GLY A 159 11.19 -17.97 15.25
CA GLY A 159 12.23 -18.65 14.46
C GLY A 159 13.48 -18.93 15.29
N THR A 160 14.01 -17.91 15.98
CA THR A 160 15.19 -18.07 16.84
C THR A 160 14.96 -19.11 17.96
N MET A 161 13.79 -19.14 18.59
CA MET A 161 13.49 -20.15 19.62
C MET A 161 13.44 -21.57 19.03
N ARG A 162 12.82 -21.75 17.86
CA ARG A 162 12.73 -23.05 17.18
C ARG A 162 14.10 -23.56 16.76
N GLU A 163 14.92 -22.70 16.15
CA GLU A 163 16.31 -23.01 15.79
C GLU A 163 17.13 -23.46 17.01
N ALA A 164 17.03 -22.73 18.12
CA ALA A 164 17.75 -23.07 19.34
C ALA A 164 17.28 -24.40 19.95
N THR A 165 15.97 -24.69 19.92
CA THR A 165 15.42 -25.97 20.39
C THR A 165 15.89 -27.13 19.50
N ASN A 166 15.90 -26.93 18.17
CA ASN A 166 16.41 -27.93 17.23
C ASN A 166 17.89 -28.22 17.44
N LEU A 167 18.71 -27.18 17.65
CA LEU A 167 20.13 -27.33 17.98
C LEU A 167 20.31 -28.13 19.28
N CYS A 168 19.53 -27.81 20.32
CA CYS A 168 19.56 -28.53 21.60
C CYS A 168 19.26 -30.02 21.41
N ASN A 169 18.17 -30.35 20.72
CA ASN A 169 17.81 -31.75 20.43
C ASN A 169 18.90 -32.46 19.62
N GLY A 170 19.48 -31.80 18.61
CA GLY A 170 20.59 -32.34 17.82
C GLY A 170 21.83 -32.65 18.65
N VAL A 171 22.21 -31.75 19.58
CA VAL A 171 23.32 -32.00 20.50
C VAL A 171 23.01 -33.19 21.42
N LEU A 172 21.83 -33.22 22.05
CA LEU A 172 21.44 -34.33 22.93
C LEU A 172 21.42 -35.68 22.20
N ALA A 173 20.90 -35.72 20.98
CA ALA A 173 20.91 -36.92 20.13
C ALA A 173 22.34 -37.36 19.80
N SER A 174 23.26 -36.44 19.49
CA SER A 174 24.67 -36.78 19.19
C SER A 174 25.41 -37.41 20.37
N LEU A 175 25.00 -37.06 21.60
CA LEU A 175 25.54 -37.55 22.87
C LEU A 175 24.76 -38.78 23.41
N ASN A 176 23.77 -39.28 22.69
CA ASN A 176 22.84 -40.33 23.14
C ASN A 176 22.14 -40.02 24.47
N LEU A 177 21.83 -38.74 24.75
CA LEU A 177 21.15 -38.32 25.98
C LEU A 177 19.67 -38.08 25.72
N PRO A 178 18.76 -38.41 26.67
CA PRO A 178 18.99 -39.01 27.99
C PRO A 178 19.21 -40.54 27.99
N ALA A 179 19.05 -41.21 26.85
CA ALA A 179 19.04 -42.67 26.74
C ALA A 179 20.26 -43.35 27.39
N ALA A 180 21.46 -42.81 27.22
CA ALA A 180 22.70 -43.32 27.79
C ALA A 180 22.73 -43.36 29.33
N LEU A 181 21.96 -42.50 30.00
CA LEU A 181 21.86 -42.52 31.47
C LEU A 181 20.85 -43.55 31.99
N GLU A 182 19.88 -43.91 31.15
CA GLU A 182 18.84 -44.90 31.45
C GLU A 182 19.30 -46.31 31.08
N ASP A 183 20.18 -46.42 30.09
CA ASP A 183 20.75 -47.65 29.56
C ASP A 183 21.91 -48.23 30.40
N LEU A 184 21.76 -48.27 31.73
CA LEU A 184 22.80 -48.81 32.62
C LEU A 184 22.75 -50.34 32.74
N SER A 185 21.61 -50.95 32.38
CA SER A 185 21.36 -52.40 32.38
C SER A 185 21.76 -53.09 31.08
N GLY A 186 21.83 -52.39 29.94
CA GLY A 186 22.29 -52.90 28.65
C GLY A 186 21.37 -53.90 27.93
N ASP A 187 20.35 -54.44 28.62
CA ASP A 187 19.38 -55.40 28.08
C ASP A 187 17.96 -54.82 27.87
N SER A 188 17.61 -53.73 28.58
CA SER A 188 16.26 -53.13 28.51
C SER A 188 16.24 -51.87 27.66
N ILE A 189 15.10 -51.54 27.03
CA ILE A 189 14.96 -50.27 26.30
C ILE A 189 14.99 -49.10 27.30
N PRO A 190 15.72 -48.01 27.01
CA PRO A 190 15.64 -46.77 27.79
C PRO A 190 14.21 -46.21 27.83
N GLN A 191 13.77 -45.77 29.02
CA GLN A 191 12.42 -45.25 29.25
C GLN A 191 12.07 -44.08 28.33
N SER A 192 13.02 -43.18 28.08
CA SER A 192 12.87 -42.05 27.15
C SER A 192 12.58 -42.47 25.71
N ILE A 193 13.15 -43.60 25.25
CA ILE A 193 12.86 -44.13 23.91
C ILE A 193 11.47 -44.77 23.87
N ILE A 194 11.05 -45.46 24.94
CA ILE A 194 9.69 -46.00 25.06
C ILE A 194 8.66 -44.87 25.02
N GLU A 195 8.88 -43.79 25.77
CA GLU A 195 7.99 -42.62 25.79
C GLU A 195 7.89 -41.96 24.40
N LYS A 196 9.02 -41.80 23.71
CA LYS A 196 9.07 -41.31 22.33
C LYS A 196 8.32 -42.23 21.35
N ALA A 197 8.51 -43.55 21.47
CA ALA A 197 7.79 -44.55 20.65
C ALA A 197 6.28 -44.47 20.89
N HIS A 198 5.85 -44.41 22.16
CA HIS A 198 4.44 -44.26 22.53
C HIS A 198 3.84 -42.96 21.99
N ALA A 199 4.58 -41.85 22.05
CA ALA A 199 4.13 -40.57 21.50
C ALA A 199 3.91 -40.64 19.97
N ILE A 200 4.80 -41.30 19.23
CA ILE A 200 4.64 -41.53 17.78
C ILE A 200 3.39 -42.37 17.50
N VAL A 201 3.21 -43.48 18.22
CA VAL A 201 2.06 -44.37 18.05
C VAL A 201 0.74 -43.65 18.38
N GLN A 202 0.70 -42.84 19.44
CA GLN A 202 -0.47 -42.01 19.78
C GLN A 202 -0.80 -40.97 18.71
N GLN A 203 0.21 -40.48 17.98
CA GLN A 203 0.03 -39.52 16.89
C GLN A 203 -0.34 -40.18 15.56
N GLY A 204 -0.61 -41.49 15.54
CA GLY A 204 -1.01 -42.25 14.34
C GLY A 204 0.15 -42.95 13.62
N GLY A 205 1.36 -42.89 14.19
CA GLY A 205 2.55 -43.58 13.70
C GLY A 205 2.90 -43.25 12.25
N LEU A 206 3.64 -44.16 11.61
CA LEU A 206 4.11 -43.99 10.23
C LEU A 206 2.96 -43.79 9.22
N GLN A 207 1.81 -44.44 9.46
CA GLN A 207 0.65 -44.37 8.56
C GLN A 207 0.10 -42.94 8.42
N SER A 208 0.16 -42.15 9.51
CA SER A 208 -0.27 -40.75 9.48
C SER A 208 0.59 -39.90 8.52
N ILE A 209 1.91 -40.10 8.54
CA ILE A 209 2.85 -39.42 7.64
C ILE A 209 2.65 -39.89 6.20
N GLU A 210 2.53 -41.21 5.98
CA GLU A 210 2.32 -41.78 4.65
C GLU A 210 1.03 -41.26 4.00
N GLN A 211 -0.03 -41.08 4.78
CA GLN A 211 -1.27 -40.47 4.31
C GLN A 211 -1.03 -39.02 3.89
N LEU A 212 -0.43 -38.19 4.74
CA LEU A 212 -0.16 -36.78 4.41
C LEU A 212 0.74 -36.63 3.16
N ILE A 213 1.77 -37.48 3.03
CA ILE A 213 2.66 -37.50 1.85
C ILE A 213 1.91 -37.91 0.57
N ARG A 214 0.87 -38.75 0.69
CA ARG A 214 0.02 -39.17 -0.43
C ARG A 214 -0.97 -38.07 -0.82
N ASP A 215 -1.55 -37.38 0.16
CA ASP A 215 -2.59 -36.36 -0.05
C ASP A 215 -2.00 -35.05 -0.62
N LEU A 216 -0.76 -34.70 -0.28
CA LEU A 216 -0.08 -33.47 -0.73
C LEU A 216 -0.04 -33.30 -2.26
N PRO A 217 0.40 -34.29 -3.06
CA PRO A 217 0.32 -34.23 -4.52
C PRO A 217 -1.08 -33.98 -5.08
N GLU A 218 -2.12 -34.50 -4.44
CA GLU A 218 -3.52 -34.29 -4.86
C GLU A 218 -3.93 -32.84 -4.63
N LEU A 219 -3.58 -32.26 -3.48
CA LEU A 219 -3.82 -30.85 -3.17
C LEU A 219 -3.05 -29.91 -4.12
N LEU A 220 -1.80 -30.23 -4.44
CA LEU A 220 -1.01 -29.51 -5.43
C LEU A 220 -1.67 -29.55 -6.82
N THR A 221 -2.10 -30.75 -7.24
CA THR A 221 -2.75 -30.95 -8.54
C THR A 221 -4.04 -30.14 -8.64
N ARG A 222 -4.89 -30.20 -7.60
CA ARG A 222 -6.10 -29.36 -7.51
C ARG A 222 -5.80 -27.88 -7.69
N ASN A 223 -4.80 -27.36 -6.98
CA ASN A 223 -4.42 -25.94 -7.10
C ASN A 223 -3.92 -25.59 -8.51
N ARG A 224 -3.11 -26.47 -9.13
CA ARG A 224 -2.65 -26.27 -10.51
C ARG A 224 -3.81 -26.26 -11.51
N GLU A 225 -4.75 -27.18 -11.38
CA GLU A 225 -5.92 -27.26 -12.26
C GLU A 225 -6.78 -25.99 -12.17
N ILE A 226 -7.02 -25.47 -10.96
CA ILE A 226 -7.78 -24.22 -10.79
C ILE A 226 -7.05 -23.05 -11.46
N LEU A 227 -5.73 -22.93 -11.27
CA LEU A 227 -4.93 -21.86 -11.87
C LEU A 227 -4.90 -21.98 -13.41
N ASP A 228 -4.64 -23.17 -13.93
CA ASP A 228 -4.49 -23.42 -15.36
C ASP A 228 -5.83 -23.20 -16.09
N GLU A 229 -6.96 -23.64 -15.52
CA GLU A 229 -8.29 -23.36 -16.08
C GLU A 229 -8.61 -21.86 -16.00
N SER A 230 -8.20 -21.16 -14.93
CA SER A 230 -8.38 -19.70 -14.82
C SER A 230 -7.67 -18.94 -15.93
N LEU A 231 -6.42 -19.32 -16.23
CA LEU A 231 -5.63 -18.70 -17.30
C LEU A 231 -6.15 -19.08 -18.69
N LYS A 232 -6.56 -20.34 -18.87
CA LYS A 232 -7.15 -20.80 -20.12
C LYS A 232 -8.43 -20.04 -20.47
N MET A 233 -9.28 -19.70 -19.50
CA MET A 233 -10.46 -18.85 -19.75
C MET A 233 -10.08 -17.49 -20.37
N LEU A 234 -8.96 -16.90 -19.93
CA LEU A 234 -8.45 -15.63 -20.48
C LEU A 234 -7.91 -15.83 -21.90
N ASP A 235 -7.18 -16.93 -22.13
CA ASP A 235 -6.58 -17.25 -23.43
C ASP A 235 -7.66 -17.54 -24.50
N ASP A 236 -8.71 -18.29 -24.15
CA ASP A 236 -9.83 -18.61 -25.05
C ASP A 236 -10.60 -17.34 -25.47
N GLU A 237 -10.84 -16.42 -24.53
CA GLU A 237 -11.50 -15.14 -24.83
C GLU A 237 -10.60 -14.26 -25.71
N GLU A 238 -9.31 -14.16 -25.39
CA GLU A 238 -8.35 -13.36 -26.16
C GLU A 238 -8.16 -13.88 -27.58
N SER A 239 -8.13 -15.20 -27.77
CA SER A 239 -8.10 -15.81 -29.11
C SER A 239 -9.33 -15.37 -29.91
N THR A 240 -10.51 -15.44 -29.30
CA THR A 240 -11.76 -14.99 -29.93
C THR A 240 -11.74 -13.49 -30.25
N ASP A 241 -11.25 -12.66 -29.32
CA ASP A 241 -11.11 -11.21 -29.53
C ASP A 241 -10.17 -10.90 -30.70
N SER A 242 -9.05 -11.61 -30.78
CA SER A 242 -8.05 -11.45 -31.84
C SER A 242 -8.59 -11.85 -33.21
N GLU A 243 -9.34 -12.95 -33.28
CA GLU A 243 -10.03 -13.37 -34.51
C GLU A 243 -11.06 -12.34 -34.98
N LEU A 244 -11.88 -11.82 -34.07
CA LEU A 244 -12.91 -10.83 -34.41
C LEU A 244 -12.29 -9.50 -34.82
N ARG A 245 -11.20 -9.09 -34.15
CA ARG A 245 -10.42 -7.91 -34.56
C ARG A 245 -9.83 -8.09 -35.96
N SER A 246 -9.32 -9.27 -36.30
CA SER A 246 -8.83 -9.56 -37.65
C SER A 246 -9.95 -9.47 -38.71
N LYS A 247 -11.12 -10.05 -38.42
CA LYS A 247 -12.27 -10.07 -39.36
C LYS A 247 -12.90 -8.69 -39.57
N PHE A 248 -13.01 -7.88 -38.51
CA PHE A 248 -13.80 -6.65 -38.53
C PHE A 248 -12.97 -5.37 -38.43
N SER A 249 -11.65 -5.49 -38.20
CA SER A 249 -10.66 -4.40 -38.25
C SER A 249 -11.14 -3.12 -37.54
N GLN A 250 -11.37 -2.02 -38.27
CA GLN A 250 -11.82 -0.74 -37.69
C GLN A 250 -13.19 -0.80 -37.00
N ARG A 251 -14.05 -1.77 -37.33
CA ARG A 251 -15.39 -1.91 -36.72
C ARG A 251 -15.35 -2.71 -35.40
N TRP A 252 -14.20 -3.22 -34.98
CA TRP A 252 -13.97 -3.90 -33.70
C TRP A 252 -13.04 -3.06 -32.79
N ASN A 253 -13.57 -1.96 -32.27
CA ASN A 253 -12.79 -0.88 -31.64
C ASN A 253 -12.75 -0.94 -30.10
N ARG A 254 -12.85 -2.13 -29.50
CA ARG A 254 -12.70 -2.33 -28.04
C ARG A 254 -11.24 -2.55 -27.64
N THR A 255 -10.92 -2.26 -26.37
CA THR A 255 -9.59 -2.53 -25.79
C THR A 255 -9.18 -3.98 -26.04
N PRO A 256 -7.96 -4.25 -26.54
CA PRO A 256 -7.45 -5.60 -26.70
C PRO A 256 -7.48 -6.41 -25.42
N SER A 257 -7.99 -7.64 -25.50
CA SER A 257 -8.04 -8.55 -24.35
C SER A 257 -6.63 -8.78 -23.77
N GLY A 258 -5.61 -8.88 -24.63
CA GLY A 258 -4.22 -9.00 -24.19
C GLY A 258 -3.74 -7.85 -23.30
N ASP A 259 -4.19 -6.61 -23.54
CA ASP A 259 -3.86 -5.45 -22.68
C ASP A 259 -4.67 -5.46 -21.38
N LEU A 260 -5.96 -5.80 -21.47
CA LEU A 260 -6.87 -5.86 -20.33
C LEU A 260 -6.46 -6.95 -19.33
N TYR A 261 -5.94 -8.08 -19.82
CA TYR A 261 -5.60 -9.24 -18.99
C TYR A 261 -4.18 -9.20 -18.42
N LYS A 262 -3.34 -8.20 -18.76
CA LYS A 262 -1.96 -8.08 -18.22
C LYS A 262 -1.89 -8.20 -16.70
N PRO A 263 -2.72 -7.50 -15.90
CA PRO A 263 -2.64 -7.60 -14.44
C PRO A 263 -3.01 -9.00 -13.93
N LEU A 264 -4.02 -9.65 -14.53
CA LEU A 264 -4.45 -10.99 -14.17
C LEU A 264 -3.40 -12.04 -14.52
N ARG A 265 -2.72 -11.90 -15.67
CA ARG A 265 -1.61 -12.78 -16.04
C ARG A 265 -0.39 -12.60 -15.14
N ALA A 266 -0.09 -11.38 -14.71
CA ALA A 266 0.95 -11.14 -13.72
C ALA A 266 0.62 -11.80 -12.37
N GLU A 267 -0.63 -11.69 -11.92
CA GLU A 267 -1.14 -12.36 -10.72
C GLU A 267 -1.05 -13.90 -10.85
N GLY A 268 -1.45 -14.46 -12.00
CA GLY A 268 -1.30 -15.89 -12.31
C GLY A 268 0.15 -16.36 -12.35
N GLY A 269 1.06 -15.57 -12.90
CA GLY A 269 2.50 -15.84 -12.89
C GLY A 269 3.09 -15.88 -11.48
N ASN A 270 2.61 -15.00 -10.59
CA ASN A 270 3.00 -15.02 -9.18
C ASN A 270 2.52 -16.32 -8.49
N PHE A 271 1.27 -16.74 -8.72
CA PHE A 271 0.78 -18.01 -8.18
C PHE A 271 1.56 -19.22 -8.71
N ARG A 272 1.92 -19.22 -10.00
CA ARG A 272 2.79 -20.26 -10.58
C ARG A 272 4.13 -20.34 -9.85
N SER A 273 4.79 -19.20 -9.62
CA SER A 273 6.05 -19.14 -8.88
C SER A 273 5.92 -19.62 -7.43
N VAL A 274 4.81 -19.32 -6.77
CA VAL A 274 4.51 -19.80 -5.41
C VAL A 274 4.34 -21.33 -5.40
N LEU A 275 3.61 -21.90 -6.37
CA LEU A 275 3.45 -23.35 -6.51
C LEU A 275 4.79 -24.04 -6.80
N ASP A 276 5.66 -23.46 -7.63
CA ASP A 276 6.96 -24.05 -7.94
C ASP A 276 7.89 -24.07 -6.71
N LYS A 277 7.84 -23.04 -5.86
CA LYS A 277 8.54 -23.04 -4.56
C LYS A 277 7.97 -24.08 -3.60
N ALA A 278 6.65 -24.25 -3.56
CA ALA A 278 6.01 -25.27 -2.74
C ALA A 278 6.44 -26.68 -3.14
N VAL A 279 6.55 -26.96 -4.45
CA VAL A 279 7.08 -28.24 -4.96
C VAL A 279 8.50 -28.52 -4.46
N GLN A 280 9.37 -27.51 -4.44
CA GLN A 280 10.73 -27.66 -3.92
C GLN A 280 10.72 -27.96 -2.41
N ALA A 281 9.84 -27.30 -1.64
CA ALA A 281 9.68 -27.56 -0.21
C ALA A 281 9.17 -28.99 0.06
N ASP A 282 8.17 -29.44 -0.70
CA ASP A 282 7.63 -30.80 -0.59
C ASP A 282 8.69 -31.86 -0.87
N GLN A 283 9.59 -31.60 -1.84
CA GLN A 283 10.70 -32.49 -2.17
C GLN A 283 11.68 -32.62 -0.99
N VAL A 284 12.04 -31.51 -0.32
CA VAL A 284 12.91 -31.54 0.86
C VAL A 284 12.30 -32.37 2.00
N VAL A 285 10.99 -32.22 2.24
CA VAL A 285 10.29 -33.02 3.27
C VAL A 285 10.27 -34.50 2.89
N ARG A 286 10.05 -34.83 1.61
CA ARG A 286 10.05 -36.21 1.11
C ARG A 286 11.42 -36.88 1.20
N GLU A 287 12.49 -36.17 0.85
CA GLU A 287 13.86 -36.66 0.99
C GLU A 287 14.19 -36.97 2.45
N ARG A 288 13.79 -36.08 3.36
CA ARG A 288 13.96 -36.30 4.79
C ARG A 288 13.16 -37.49 5.31
N TYR A 289 11.93 -37.66 4.86
CA TYR A 289 11.13 -38.85 5.17
C TYR A 289 11.83 -40.13 4.72
N ASN A 290 12.32 -40.19 3.48
CA ASN A 290 13.02 -41.36 2.95
C ASN A 290 14.29 -41.70 3.75
N ALA A 291 14.98 -40.71 4.29
CA ALA A 291 16.18 -40.92 5.11
C ALA A 291 15.89 -41.52 6.50
N HIS A 292 14.69 -41.33 7.05
CA HIS A 292 14.35 -41.72 8.43
C HIS A 292 13.21 -42.74 8.55
N CYS A 293 12.53 -43.09 7.45
CA CYS A 293 11.32 -43.90 7.47
C CYS A 293 11.50 -45.28 8.11
N GLU A 294 12.63 -45.96 7.85
CA GLU A 294 12.91 -47.29 8.42
C GLU A 294 13.02 -47.25 9.95
N MET A 295 13.70 -46.23 10.48
CA MET A 295 13.92 -46.09 11.92
C MET A 295 12.65 -45.60 12.64
N ILE A 296 11.84 -44.78 11.97
CA ILE A 296 10.50 -44.41 12.45
C ILE A 296 9.59 -45.65 12.46
N ALA A 297 9.65 -46.49 11.42
CA ALA A 297 8.90 -47.74 11.35
C ALA A 297 9.26 -48.67 12.53
N LEU A 298 10.55 -48.72 12.89
CA LEU A 298 11.03 -49.48 14.03
C LEU A 298 10.46 -48.93 15.35
N LEU A 299 10.43 -47.60 15.56
CA LEU A 299 9.80 -46.98 16.73
C LEU A 299 8.29 -47.24 16.84
N CYS A 300 7.61 -47.54 15.74
CA CYS A 300 6.19 -47.88 15.74
C CYS A 300 5.90 -49.35 16.10
N LYS A 301 6.94 -50.20 16.25
CA LYS A 301 6.77 -51.61 16.57
C LYS A 301 6.39 -51.83 18.04
N PRO A 302 5.73 -52.97 18.36
CA PRO A 302 5.51 -53.36 19.74
C PRO A 302 6.83 -53.46 20.52
N GLU A 303 6.79 -53.17 21.82
CA GLU A 303 7.97 -53.10 22.69
C GLU A 303 8.86 -54.36 22.61
N ALA A 304 8.28 -55.55 22.45
CA ALA A 304 9.02 -56.80 22.29
C ALA A 304 9.85 -56.85 20.99
N GLU A 305 9.28 -56.41 19.86
CA GLU A 305 9.99 -56.32 18.58
C GLU A 305 11.03 -55.20 18.59
N LEU A 306 10.71 -54.07 19.22
CA LEU A 306 11.66 -52.96 19.38
C LEU A 306 12.85 -53.38 20.26
N THR A 307 12.62 -54.13 21.34
CA THR A 307 13.68 -54.64 22.22
C THR A 307 14.60 -55.58 21.47
N ALA A 308 14.02 -56.50 20.67
CA ALA A 308 14.78 -57.47 19.90
C ALA A 308 15.66 -56.84 18.80
N ALA A 309 15.29 -55.65 18.32
CA ALA A 309 16.04 -54.92 17.31
C ALA A 309 17.22 -54.09 17.86
N ILE A 310 17.26 -53.84 19.17
CA ILE A 310 18.33 -53.07 19.80
C ILE A 310 19.39 -54.08 20.32
N PRO A 311 20.66 -53.99 19.88
CA PRO A 311 21.72 -54.89 20.36
C PRO A 311 21.87 -54.83 21.88
N SER A 312 22.05 -55.97 22.54
CA SER A 312 22.36 -56.03 23.98
C SER A 312 23.82 -55.63 24.22
N ALA A 313 24.08 -54.92 25.32
CA ALA A 313 25.44 -54.56 25.73
C ALA A 313 25.69 -54.93 27.20
N ASN A 314 26.95 -55.09 27.58
CA ASN A 314 27.29 -55.38 28.97
C ASN A 314 26.90 -54.22 29.91
N PRO A 315 26.24 -54.49 31.05
CA PRO A 315 25.73 -53.46 31.94
C PRO A 315 26.86 -52.67 32.63
N ALA A 316 26.77 -51.35 32.60
CA ALA A 316 27.69 -50.45 33.29
C ALA A 316 27.28 -50.25 34.77
N LYS A 317 27.20 -51.35 35.54
CA LYS A 317 26.71 -51.34 36.94
C LYS A 317 27.50 -50.42 37.86
N THR A 318 28.78 -50.17 37.57
CA THR A 318 29.66 -49.25 38.32
C THR A 318 29.24 -47.77 38.21
N LEU A 319 28.44 -47.40 37.21
CA LEU A 319 27.93 -46.05 37.01
C LEU A 319 26.57 -45.82 37.69
N GLN A 320 25.89 -46.87 38.14
CA GLN A 320 24.61 -46.75 38.86
C GLN A 320 24.84 -46.06 40.21
N GLY A 321 24.29 -44.85 40.37
CA GLY A 321 24.43 -44.05 41.58
C GLY A 321 25.65 -43.12 41.61
N SER A 322 26.39 -42.98 40.50
CA SER A 322 27.48 -42.01 40.38
C SER A 322 26.98 -40.57 40.48
N GLU A 323 27.75 -39.70 41.13
CA GLU A 323 27.47 -38.26 41.23
C GLU A 323 27.34 -37.61 39.86
N VAL A 324 28.19 -38.01 38.89
CA VAL A 324 28.16 -37.52 37.50
C VAL A 324 26.80 -37.80 36.85
N VAL A 325 26.21 -38.98 37.08
CA VAL A 325 24.88 -39.33 36.55
C VAL A 325 23.78 -38.47 37.18
N SER A 326 23.86 -38.19 38.47
CA SER A 326 22.90 -37.32 39.18
C SER A 326 22.95 -35.88 38.64
N VAL A 327 24.15 -35.33 38.48
CA VAL A 327 24.39 -33.99 37.92
C VAL A 327 23.82 -33.91 36.49
N LEU A 328 24.14 -34.89 35.64
CA LEU A 328 23.70 -34.90 34.24
C LEU A 328 22.17 -35.03 34.13
N ARG A 329 21.52 -35.85 34.98
CA ARG A 329 20.04 -35.91 35.06
C ARG A 329 19.43 -34.57 35.45
N SER A 330 20.02 -33.86 36.41
CA SER A 330 19.54 -32.53 36.82
C SER A 330 19.67 -31.51 35.69
N GLN A 331 20.79 -31.49 34.99
CA GLN A 331 21.03 -30.61 33.84
C GLN A 331 20.03 -30.88 32.70
N LEU A 332 19.76 -32.16 32.38
CA LEU A 332 18.77 -32.52 31.35
C LEU A 332 17.35 -32.11 31.73
N SER A 333 16.98 -32.24 33.02
CA SER A 333 15.70 -31.75 33.52
C SER A 333 15.54 -30.24 33.36
N GLN A 334 16.62 -29.48 33.62
CA GLN A 334 16.64 -28.03 33.40
C GLN A 334 16.51 -27.66 31.92
N LEU A 335 17.19 -28.37 31.01
CA LEU A 335 17.02 -28.16 29.56
C LEU A 335 15.58 -28.42 29.09
N GLU A 336 14.93 -29.45 29.63
CA GLU A 336 13.53 -29.75 29.28
C GLU A 336 12.56 -28.67 29.80
N LEU A 337 12.85 -28.09 30.97
CA LEU A 337 12.10 -26.93 31.47
C LEU A 337 12.24 -25.73 30.52
N VAL A 338 13.47 -25.42 30.07
CA VAL A 338 13.72 -24.33 29.11
C VAL A 338 12.95 -24.55 27.80
N LYS A 339 12.90 -25.79 27.30
CA LYS A 339 12.13 -26.12 26.09
C LYS A 339 10.63 -25.92 26.29
N ARG A 340 10.08 -26.38 27.41
CA ARG A 340 8.65 -26.20 27.74
C ARG A 340 8.29 -24.72 27.90
N GLU A 341 9.15 -23.93 28.52
CA GLU A 341 8.96 -22.48 28.63
C GLU A 341 8.91 -21.78 27.27
N ARG A 342 9.67 -22.27 26.28
CA ARG A 342 9.63 -21.74 24.90
C ARG A 342 8.30 -22.02 24.20
N GLU A 343 7.67 -23.16 24.44
CA GLU A 343 6.34 -23.46 23.87
C GLU A 343 5.28 -22.48 24.41
N VAL A 344 5.34 -22.18 25.71
CA VAL A 344 4.47 -21.17 26.34
C VAL A 344 4.78 -19.78 25.77
N LEU A 345 6.05 -19.40 25.68
CA LEU A 345 6.49 -18.13 25.10
C LEU A 345 6.04 -17.95 23.64
N GLU A 346 6.18 -18.99 22.81
CA GLU A 346 5.72 -18.95 21.42
C GLU A 346 4.22 -18.67 21.34
N THR A 347 3.43 -19.31 22.20
CA THR A 347 1.98 -19.11 22.29
C THR A 347 1.64 -17.69 22.74
N GLU A 348 2.31 -17.18 23.77
CA GLU A 348 2.13 -15.81 24.28
C GLU A 348 2.46 -14.77 23.20
N ILE A 349 3.61 -14.90 22.53
CA ILE A 349 4.07 -13.97 21.48
C ILE A 349 3.08 -13.93 20.30
N LYS A 350 2.60 -15.10 19.86
CA LYS A 350 1.61 -15.19 18.77
C LYS A 350 0.25 -14.64 19.17
N GLY A 351 -0.11 -14.68 20.46
CA GLY A 351 -1.36 -14.17 21.00
C GLY A 351 -1.44 -12.65 21.14
N VAL A 352 -0.32 -11.93 21.05
CA VAL A 352 -0.30 -10.47 21.21
C VAL A 352 -1.05 -9.77 20.07
N THR A 353 -2.07 -8.98 20.43
CA THR A 353 -2.85 -8.15 19.50
C THR A 353 -2.90 -6.71 19.99
N PHE A 354 -2.74 -5.77 19.07
CA PHE A 354 -2.83 -4.34 19.34
C PHE A 354 -3.27 -3.62 18.07
N ASP A 355 -4.25 -2.72 18.19
CA ASP A 355 -4.75 -1.89 17.10
C ASP A 355 -4.09 -0.51 17.10
N MET A 356 -3.26 -0.24 16.09
CA MET A 356 -2.55 1.03 15.92
C MET A 356 -3.41 2.14 15.27
N SER A 357 -4.65 1.83 14.86
CA SER A 357 -5.50 2.77 14.11
C SER A 357 -5.72 4.08 14.88
N SER A 358 -5.97 4.01 16.19
CA SER A 358 -6.18 5.18 17.04
C SER A 358 -4.92 6.03 17.19
N SER A 359 -3.76 5.39 17.37
CA SER A 359 -2.46 6.06 17.47
C SER A 359 -2.10 6.80 16.18
N PHE A 360 -2.30 6.17 15.02
CA PHE A 360 -2.05 6.79 13.72
C PHE A 360 -3.05 7.91 13.39
N LEU A 361 -4.33 7.74 13.73
CA LEU A 361 -5.32 8.82 13.59
C LEU A 361 -4.97 10.02 14.48
N THR A 362 -4.51 9.78 15.70
CA THR A 362 -4.11 10.84 16.63
C THR A 362 -2.89 11.60 16.11
N ALA A 363 -1.86 10.88 15.63
CA ALA A 363 -0.67 11.51 15.04
C ALA A 363 -1.03 12.34 13.79
N LEU A 364 -1.89 11.81 12.91
CA LEU A 364 -2.32 12.55 11.73
C LEU A 364 -3.10 13.82 12.09
N ALA A 365 -3.95 13.76 13.12
CA ALA A 365 -4.74 14.91 13.57
C ALA A 365 -3.89 16.00 14.25
N GLN A 366 -2.84 15.62 14.99
CA GLN A 366 -1.99 16.55 15.74
C GLN A 366 -0.86 17.13 14.89
N ASP A 367 -0.15 16.27 14.16
CA ASP A 367 1.10 16.63 13.48
C ASP A 367 0.90 16.89 11.98
N GLY A 368 -0.27 16.55 11.44
CA GLY A 368 -0.58 16.65 10.01
C GLY A 368 0.12 15.59 9.14
N ALA A 369 0.95 14.74 9.74
CA ALA A 369 1.66 13.64 9.09
C ALA A 369 1.83 12.48 10.08
N ILE A 370 2.04 11.27 9.56
CA ILE A 370 2.27 10.08 10.39
C ILE A 370 3.74 9.68 10.26
N ASN A 371 4.49 9.76 11.35
CA ASN A 371 5.79 9.10 11.45
C ASN A 371 5.58 7.62 11.84
N GLU A 372 5.22 6.82 10.84
CA GLU A 372 4.89 5.40 11.01
C GLU A 372 6.02 4.64 11.71
N GLU A 373 7.26 4.82 11.28
CA GLU A 373 8.38 4.03 11.78
C GLU A 373 8.62 4.24 13.27
N ALA A 374 8.65 5.49 13.74
CA ALA A 374 8.88 5.78 15.14
C ALA A 374 7.74 5.24 16.03
N LEU A 375 6.48 5.43 15.60
CA LEU A 375 5.31 4.97 16.34
C LEU A 375 5.23 3.44 16.38
N SER A 376 5.45 2.79 15.23
CA SER A 376 5.47 1.34 15.11
C SER A 376 6.57 0.72 15.96
N MET A 377 7.81 1.23 15.88
CA MET A 377 8.93 0.70 16.66
C MET A 377 8.71 0.88 18.16
N SER A 378 8.19 2.03 18.60
CA SER A 378 7.84 2.26 20.00
C SER A 378 6.76 1.29 20.48
N GLN A 379 5.70 1.07 19.70
CA GLN A 379 4.64 0.14 20.07
C GLN A 379 5.11 -1.32 20.08
N LEU A 380 5.95 -1.69 19.11
CA LEU A 380 6.54 -3.03 19.04
C LEU A 380 7.46 -3.27 20.23
N ASP A 381 8.28 -2.31 20.64
CA ASP A 381 9.11 -2.43 21.84
C ASP A 381 8.27 -2.55 23.12
N GLN A 382 7.19 -1.75 23.23
CA GLN A 382 6.28 -1.87 24.36
C GLN A 382 5.58 -3.24 24.42
N SER A 383 5.20 -3.79 23.27
CA SER A 383 4.42 -5.04 23.19
C SER A 383 5.31 -6.29 23.22
N TYR A 384 6.50 -6.21 22.62
CA TYR A 384 7.40 -7.35 22.40
C TYR A 384 8.75 -7.25 23.09
N GLY A 385 9.11 -6.12 23.70
CA GLY A 385 10.43 -5.89 24.32
C GLY A 385 10.70 -6.87 25.48
N SER A 386 9.72 -7.08 26.35
CA SER A 386 9.83 -8.06 27.46
C SER A 386 9.97 -9.49 26.95
N TYR A 387 9.23 -9.86 25.90
CA TYR A 387 9.36 -11.17 25.24
C TYR A 387 10.73 -11.33 24.61
N SER A 388 11.24 -10.31 23.92
CA SER A 388 12.59 -10.34 23.35
C SER A 388 13.66 -10.58 24.43
N GLN A 389 13.53 -9.95 25.60
CA GLN A 389 14.44 -10.19 26.73
C GLN A 389 14.33 -11.62 27.26
N ARG A 390 13.10 -12.14 27.44
CA ARG A 390 12.86 -13.53 27.88
C ARG A 390 13.43 -14.55 26.90
N VAL A 391 13.25 -14.33 25.59
CA VAL A 391 13.85 -15.17 24.54
C VAL A 391 15.38 -15.16 24.65
N GLN A 392 16.00 -13.98 24.76
CA GLN A 392 17.46 -13.88 24.91
C GLN A 392 17.97 -14.55 26.19
N ALA A 393 17.26 -14.44 27.31
CA ALA A 393 17.60 -15.13 28.54
C ALA A 393 17.51 -16.66 28.38
N SER A 394 16.46 -17.16 27.72
CA SER A 394 16.28 -18.58 27.40
C SER A 394 17.40 -19.13 26.51
N LEU A 395 17.90 -18.33 25.56
CA LEU A 395 19.03 -18.72 24.70
C LEU A 395 20.33 -18.85 25.51
N ARG A 396 20.66 -17.83 26.32
CA ARG A 396 21.86 -17.87 27.17
C ARG A 396 21.83 -19.01 28.17
N SER A 397 20.68 -19.26 28.80
CA SER A 397 20.50 -20.38 29.72
C SER A 397 20.72 -21.72 29.03
N GLN A 398 20.21 -21.90 27.80
CA GLN A 398 20.51 -23.11 27.02
C GLN A 398 22.00 -23.24 26.71
N GLU A 399 22.66 -22.15 26.31
CA GLU A 399 24.08 -22.15 25.91
C GLU A 399 24.98 -22.59 27.09
N GLU A 400 24.72 -22.05 28.27
CA GLU A 400 25.39 -22.45 29.51
C GLU A 400 25.09 -23.92 29.88
N LEU A 401 23.82 -24.32 29.84
CA LEU A 401 23.40 -25.69 30.15
C LEU A 401 24.01 -26.71 29.18
N LEU A 402 24.06 -26.43 27.88
CA LEU A 402 24.67 -27.32 26.89
C LEU A 402 26.19 -27.44 27.11
N GLY A 403 26.88 -26.35 27.45
CA GLY A 403 28.30 -26.39 27.82
C GLY A 403 28.55 -27.28 29.04
N ASN A 404 27.72 -27.15 30.08
CA ASN A 404 27.78 -27.96 31.28
C ASN A 404 27.47 -29.44 30.99
N VAL A 405 26.44 -29.73 30.19
CA VAL A 405 26.09 -31.09 29.76
C VAL A 405 27.22 -31.73 28.98
N GLN A 406 27.87 -31.00 28.06
CA GLN A 406 29.00 -31.52 27.30
C GLN A 406 30.18 -31.88 28.21
N ALA A 407 30.53 -31.01 29.17
CA ALA A 407 31.60 -31.28 30.14
C ALA A 407 31.28 -32.50 31.01
N SER A 408 30.08 -32.56 31.60
CA SER A 408 29.64 -33.71 32.40
C SER A 408 29.52 -35.00 31.58
N HIS A 409 29.16 -34.90 30.30
CA HIS A 409 29.09 -36.06 29.40
C HIS A 409 30.48 -36.59 29.04
N GLN A 410 31.50 -35.74 28.89
CA GLN A 410 32.88 -36.19 28.69
C GLN A 410 33.39 -36.99 29.89
N GLU A 411 33.11 -36.51 31.10
CA GLU A 411 33.44 -37.22 32.35
C GLU A 411 32.69 -38.57 32.42
N PHE A 412 31.37 -38.56 32.17
CA PHE A 412 30.57 -39.78 32.09
C PHE A 412 31.10 -40.79 31.07
N SER A 413 31.49 -40.32 29.88
CA SER A 413 32.02 -41.16 28.80
C SER A 413 33.37 -41.77 29.15
N SER A 414 34.23 -41.05 29.88
CA SER A 414 35.52 -41.58 30.35
C SER A 414 35.38 -42.74 31.34
N LEU A 415 34.29 -42.73 32.11
CA LEU A 415 33.96 -43.79 33.07
C LEU A 415 33.23 -44.98 32.41
N LYS A 416 32.64 -44.78 31.23
CA LYS A 416 31.98 -45.81 30.44
C LYS A 416 33.02 -46.62 29.66
N GLN A 417 33.13 -47.91 29.93
CA GLN A 417 34.04 -48.81 29.21
C GLN A 417 33.57 -48.98 27.74
N SER A 418 34.41 -48.58 26.78
CA SER A 418 34.12 -48.78 25.34
C SER A 418 34.36 -50.24 24.94
N ASN A 419 33.33 -50.89 24.42
CA ASN A 419 33.41 -52.18 23.72
C ASN A 419 32.55 -52.12 22.45
N SER A 420 32.79 -53.03 21.48
CA SER A 420 32.11 -52.98 20.17
C SER A 420 30.59 -53.07 20.30
N GLU A 421 30.10 -53.96 21.16
CA GLU A 421 28.66 -54.20 21.38
C GLU A 421 27.94 -52.97 21.98
N ALA A 422 28.60 -52.27 22.90
CA ALA A 422 28.10 -51.03 23.50
C ALA A 422 28.09 -49.87 22.49
N ASN A 423 29.05 -49.83 21.56
CA ASN A 423 29.08 -48.83 20.50
C ASN A 423 27.95 -49.06 19.49
N ASP A 424 27.72 -50.31 19.07
CA ASP A 424 26.64 -50.67 18.16
C ASP A 424 25.26 -50.37 18.78
N ARG A 425 25.08 -50.71 20.06
CA ARG A 425 23.86 -50.37 20.82
C ARG A 425 23.66 -48.85 20.91
N GLU A 426 24.72 -48.12 21.24
CA GLU A 426 24.69 -46.66 21.33
C GLU A 426 24.33 -46.02 19.99
N GLU A 427 24.87 -46.52 18.88
CA GLU A 427 24.55 -46.02 17.53
C GLU A 427 23.06 -46.22 17.19
N VAL A 428 22.50 -47.38 17.51
CA VAL A 428 21.07 -47.66 17.31
C VAL A 428 20.20 -46.73 18.16
N LEU A 429 20.55 -46.51 19.43
CA LEU A 429 19.81 -45.59 20.31
C LEU A 429 19.87 -44.14 19.81
N LYS A 430 21.03 -43.67 19.31
CA LYS A 430 21.16 -42.35 18.67
C LYS A 430 20.26 -42.23 17.43
N LYS A 431 20.24 -43.26 16.57
CA LYS A 431 19.38 -43.31 15.39
C LYS A 431 17.90 -43.28 15.75
N LEU A 432 17.47 -44.01 16.78
CA LEU A 432 16.10 -43.99 17.28
C LEU A 432 15.70 -42.61 17.84
N ALA A 433 16.58 -41.98 18.63
CA ALA A 433 16.32 -40.63 19.13
C ALA A 433 16.16 -39.61 17.99
N SER A 434 17.06 -39.66 16.99
CA SER A 434 17.01 -38.80 15.80
C SER A 434 15.79 -39.06 14.93
N ALA A 435 15.33 -40.31 14.85
CA ALA A 435 14.13 -40.69 14.10
C ALA A 435 12.86 -40.09 14.71
N HIS A 436 12.75 -40.09 16.04
CA HIS A 436 11.64 -39.39 16.72
C HIS A 436 11.64 -37.89 16.42
N ASP A 437 12.79 -37.23 16.53
CA ASP A 437 12.87 -35.78 16.31
C ASP A 437 12.54 -35.43 14.86
N SER A 438 12.98 -36.28 13.92
CA SER A 438 12.61 -36.17 12.51
C SER A 438 11.13 -36.44 12.25
N TYR A 439 10.50 -37.40 12.96
CA TYR A 439 9.06 -37.66 12.87
C TYR A 439 8.25 -36.42 13.25
N VAL A 440 8.58 -35.77 14.36
CA VAL A 440 7.90 -34.55 14.83
C VAL A 440 8.02 -33.43 13.80
N GLU A 441 9.23 -33.22 13.27
CA GLU A 441 9.48 -32.17 12.28
C GLU A 441 8.78 -32.44 10.94
N ILE A 442 8.88 -33.67 10.41
CA ILE A 442 8.18 -34.09 9.19
C ILE A 442 6.67 -33.90 9.36
N THR A 443 6.10 -34.37 10.46
CA THR A 443 4.66 -34.23 10.74
C THR A 443 4.23 -32.77 10.80
N SER A 444 5.02 -31.92 11.46
CA SER A 444 4.77 -30.48 11.51
C SER A 444 4.78 -29.85 10.12
N ASN A 445 5.83 -30.12 9.33
CA ASN A 445 5.99 -29.56 7.98
C ASN A 445 4.89 -30.03 7.03
N LEU A 446 4.50 -31.30 7.08
CA LEU A 446 3.41 -31.85 6.26
C LEU A 446 2.06 -31.24 6.61
N ARG A 447 1.78 -31.01 7.90
CA ARG A 447 0.56 -30.31 8.35
C ARG A 447 0.54 -28.86 7.90
N GLU A 448 1.68 -28.18 7.98
CA GLU A 448 1.84 -26.81 7.48
C GLU A 448 1.65 -26.74 5.96
N GLY A 449 2.25 -27.65 5.20
CA GLY A 449 2.05 -27.77 3.75
C GLY A 449 0.60 -28.05 3.38
N THR A 450 -0.06 -28.97 4.10
CA THR A 450 -1.49 -29.27 3.92
C THR A 450 -2.35 -28.02 4.15
N LYS A 451 -2.08 -27.26 5.21
CA LYS A 451 -2.78 -26.00 5.48
C LYS A 451 -2.52 -25.00 4.36
N PHE A 452 -1.25 -24.80 3.97
CA PHE A 452 -0.85 -23.90 2.89
C PHE A 452 -1.62 -24.17 1.60
N TYR A 453 -1.70 -25.43 1.14
CA TYR A 453 -2.42 -25.75 -0.09
C TYR A 453 -3.94 -25.54 0.01
N ASN A 454 -4.54 -25.72 1.19
CA ASN A 454 -5.95 -25.42 1.40
C ASN A 454 -6.23 -23.91 1.39
N ASP A 455 -5.40 -23.13 2.09
CA ASP A 455 -5.48 -21.66 2.08
C ASP A 455 -5.25 -21.12 0.66
N LEU A 456 -4.30 -21.69 -0.09
CA LEU A 456 -4.04 -21.33 -1.49
C LEU A 456 -5.23 -21.67 -2.40
N THR A 457 -5.93 -22.77 -2.16
CA THR A 457 -7.14 -23.12 -2.91
C THR A 457 -8.20 -22.03 -2.80
N GLU A 458 -8.44 -21.49 -1.60
CA GLU A 458 -9.40 -20.40 -1.42
C GLU A 458 -9.00 -19.13 -2.20
N ILE A 459 -7.69 -18.83 -2.22
CA ILE A 459 -7.15 -17.68 -2.96
C ILE A 459 -7.32 -17.89 -4.47
N LEU A 460 -6.98 -19.08 -4.97
CA LEU A 460 -7.10 -19.42 -6.39
C LEU A 460 -8.56 -19.46 -6.85
N LEU A 461 -9.50 -19.90 -6.02
CA LEU A 461 -10.93 -19.83 -6.35
C LEU A 461 -11.42 -18.38 -6.50
N LYS A 462 -10.94 -17.46 -5.65
CA LYS A 462 -11.25 -16.01 -5.81
C LYS A 462 -10.65 -15.45 -7.10
N PHE A 463 -9.41 -15.86 -7.43
CA PHE A 463 -8.77 -15.49 -8.70
C PHE A 463 -9.52 -16.06 -9.92
N GLN A 464 -9.96 -17.31 -9.85
CA GLN A 464 -10.77 -17.95 -10.88
C GLN A 464 -12.08 -17.20 -11.12
N ASN A 465 -12.80 -16.84 -10.04
CA ASN A 465 -14.02 -16.04 -10.14
C ASN A 465 -13.76 -14.69 -10.82
N LYS A 466 -12.67 -14.00 -10.44
CA LYS A 466 -12.26 -12.73 -11.07
C LYS A 466 -11.99 -12.89 -12.58
N CYS A 467 -11.35 -13.98 -12.99
CA CYS A 467 -11.12 -14.31 -14.40
C CYS A 467 -12.43 -14.64 -15.13
N SER A 468 -13.31 -15.43 -14.50
CA SER A 468 -14.63 -15.76 -15.04
C SER A 468 -15.50 -14.52 -15.24
N ASP A 469 -15.57 -13.63 -14.23
CA ASP A 469 -16.40 -12.43 -14.27
C ASP A 469 -15.97 -11.48 -15.39
N ILE A 470 -14.66 -11.25 -15.56
CA ILE A 470 -14.15 -10.37 -16.62
C ILE A 470 -14.37 -10.99 -18.00
N VAL A 471 -14.17 -12.31 -18.16
CA VAL A 471 -14.43 -13.02 -19.42
C VAL A 471 -15.92 -13.01 -19.76
N PHE A 472 -16.79 -13.19 -18.76
CA PHE A 472 -18.24 -13.12 -18.94
C PHE A 472 -18.69 -11.73 -19.41
N ALA A 473 -18.18 -10.67 -18.76
CA ALA A 473 -18.43 -9.29 -19.19
C ALA A 473 -17.96 -9.06 -20.64
N ARG A 474 -16.79 -9.60 -21.02
CA ARG A 474 -16.23 -9.50 -22.37
C ARG A 474 -16.99 -10.28 -23.42
N LYS A 475 -17.53 -11.45 -23.08
CA LYS A 475 -18.43 -12.22 -23.95
C LYS A 475 -19.75 -11.49 -24.17
N THR A 476 -20.29 -10.86 -23.13
CA THR A 476 -21.52 -10.06 -23.23
C THR A 476 -21.31 -8.84 -24.13
N GLU A 477 -20.23 -8.08 -23.90
CA GLU A 477 -19.83 -6.96 -24.75
C GLU A 477 -19.61 -7.39 -26.21
N ARG A 478 -18.96 -8.54 -26.43
CA ARG A 478 -18.75 -9.10 -27.77
C ARG A 478 -20.08 -9.33 -28.49
N ASP A 479 -21.05 -9.94 -27.82
CA ASP A 479 -22.35 -10.26 -28.43
C ASP A 479 -23.16 -9.01 -28.78
N GLU A 480 -23.06 -7.96 -27.95
CA GLU A 480 -23.64 -6.65 -28.24
C GLU A 480 -22.98 -5.99 -29.46
N LEU A 481 -21.64 -5.96 -29.51
CA LEU A 481 -20.89 -5.41 -30.64
C LEU A 481 -21.18 -6.15 -31.96
N LEU A 482 -21.30 -7.48 -31.91
CA LEU A 482 -21.66 -8.28 -33.09
C LEU A 482 -23.09 -7.97 -33.56
N LYS A 483 -24.04 -7.78 -32.66
CA LYS A 483 -25.41 -7.40 -32.99
C LYS A 483 -25.49 -6.02 -33.64
N ASP A 484 -24.75 -5.05 -33.11
CA ASP A 484 -24.68 -3.70 -33.66
C ASP A 484 -23.98 -3.70 -35.03
N LEU A 485 -22.94 -4.51 -35.18
CA LEU A 485 -22.24 -4.68 -36.45
C LEU A 485 -23.15 -5.28 -37.51
N GLN A 486 -23.90 -6.35 -37.18
CA GLN A 486 -24.89 -6.95 -38.09
C GLN A 486 -25.97 -5.93 -38.50
N GLN A 487 -26.46 -5.11 -37.56
CA GLN A 487 -27.43 -4.05 -37.88
C GLN A 487 -26.82 -2.97 -38.77
N SER A 488 -25.55 -2.60 -38.55
CA SER A 488 -24.86 -1.60 -39.37
C SER A 488 -24.64 -2.08 -40.81
N ILE A 489 -24.23 -3.34 -40.98
CA ILE A 489 -24.05 -3.98 -42.30
C ILE A 489 -25.41 -4.10 -43.01
N ALA A 490 -26.48 -4.48 -42.30
CA ALA A 490 -27.82 -4.56 -42.88
C ALA A 490 -28.41 -3.18 -43.27
N ARG A 491 -27.88 -2.08 -42.71
CA ARG A 491 -28.28 -0.70 -43.03
C ARG A 491 -27.40 -0.04 -44.09
N GLU A 492 -26.27 -0.65 -44.45
CA GLU A 492 -25.44 -0.20 -45.59
C GLU A 492 -26.18 -0.55 -46.90
N PRO A 493 -26.51 0.41 -47.78
CA PRO A 493 -27.21 0.11 -49.02
C PRO A 493 -26.33 -0.71 -49.97
N SER A 494 -26.68 -1.98 -50.20
CA SER A 494 -25.91 -2.96 -50.99
C SER A 494 -25.96 -2.77 -52.52
N ALA A 495 -26.09 -1.55 -53.05
CA ALA A 495 -26.09 -1.33 -54.49
C ALA A 495 -25.15 -0.18 -54.89
N PRO A 496 -24.25 -0.37 -55.88
CA PRO A 496 -23.74 0.78 -56.63
C PRO A 496 -24.95 1.45 -57.29
N SER A 497 -25.12 2.75 -57.08
CA SER A 497 -26.11 3.52 -57.82
C SER A 497 -25.77 3.47 -59.30
N PHE A 498 -26.49 2.64 -60.07
CA PHE A 498 -26.48 2.76 -61.52
C PHE A 498 -27.19 4.07 -61.86
N SER A 499 -26.43 5.07 -62.32
CA SER A 499 -27.00 6.26 -62.93
C SER A 499 -27.54 5.87 -64.31
N VAL A 500 -28.87 5.82 -64.43
CA VAL A 500 -29.52 5.70 -65.75
C VAL A 500 -29.34 7.02 -66.51
N PRO A 501 -28.84 7.03 -67.76
CA PRO A 501 -28.66 8.24 -68.53
C PRO A 501 -29.99 8.97 -68.77
N ALA A 502 -29.97 10.29 -68.61
CA ALA A 502 -31.09 11.19 -68.80
C ALA A 502 -31.47 11.31 -70.29
N TYR A 503 -32.29 10.39 -70.79
CA TYR A 503 -33.03 10.60 -72.04
C TYR A 503 -34.36 9.86 -72.03
N GLN A 504 -35.34 10.40 -71.29
CA GLN A 504 -36.75 10.35 -71.67
C GLN A 504 -37.55 11.19 -70.65
N THR A 505 -37.51 12.50 -70.84
CA THR A 505 -38.58 13.37 -70.38
C THR A 505 -39.75 13.24 -71.34
N ASN A 506 -40.94 12.90 -70.84
CA ASN A 506 -42.13 13.64 -71.27
C ASN A 506 -43.24 13.64 -70.20
N PRO A 507 -44.03 14.72 -70.11
CA PRO A 507 -44.93 14.99 -69.00
C PRO A 507 -46.40 14.74 -69.38
N THR A 508 -47.17 14.05 -68.53
CA THR A 508 -48.62 14.29 -68.39
C THR A 508 -49.15 13.69 -67.08
N ALA A 509 -50.03 14.48 -66.45
CA ALA A 509 -50.82 14.33 -65.21
C ALA A 509 -51.45 12.91 -64.98
N THR A 510 -51.87 12.46 -63.79
CA THR A 510 -52.66 13.01 -62.66
C THR A 510 -52.51 12.07 -61.43
N GLY A 511 -52.72 12.58 -60.19
CA GLY A 511 -52.42 11.94 -58.88
C GLY A 511 -53.24 10.69 -58.45
N PRO A 512 -53.45 10.37 -57.15
CA PRO A 512 -53.19 11.13 -55.92
C PRO A 512 -52.23 10.46 -54.90
N THR A 513 -51.77 11.28 -53.96
CA THR A 513 -51.00 10.99 -52.74
C THR A 513 -51.45 9.76 -51.93
N PRO A 514 -50.48 9.05 -51.31
CA PRO A 514 -50.57 8.66 -49.90
C PRO A 514 -49.51 9.36 -49.03
N ALA A 515 -49.86 9.52 -47.76
CA ALA A 515 -49.22 10.29 -46.71
C ALA A 515 -47.71 10.07 -46.49
N PRO A 516 -46.97 11.07 -45.94
CA PRO A 516 -45.58 10.89 -45.55
C PRO A 516 -45.51 9.93 -44.36
N ARG A 517 -44.91 8.76 -44.60
CA ARG A 517 -44.57 7.81 -43.54
C ARG A 517 -43.47 8.43 -42.70
N THR A 518 -43.78 8.61 -41.43
CA THR A 518 -42.91 9.08 -40.35
C THR A 518 -41.50 8.48 -40.43
N GLN A 519 -40.50 9.37 -40.56
CA GLN A 519 -39.12 9.04 -40.20
C GLN A 519 -39.09 8.69 -38.70
N PRO A 520 -38.45 7.58 -38.27
CA PRO A 520 -38.05 7.44 -36.90
C PRO A 520 -37.00 8.52 -36.61
N GLN A 521 -37.37 9.44 -35.72
CA GLN A 521 -36.49 10.40 -35.07
C GLN A 521 -35.20 9.68 -34.62
N ALA A 522 -34.05 10.17 -35.10
CA ALA A 522 -32.77 9.77 -34.53
C ALA A 522 -32.80 10.10 -33.03
N LYS A 523 -32.71 9.07 -32.19
CA LYS A 523 -32.52 9.25 -30.75
C LYS A 523 -31.18 9.96 -30.57
N ALA A 524 -31.19 11.16 -29.99
CA ALA A 524 -29.98 11.87 -29.63
C ALA A 524 -29.09 10.96 -28.76
N GLN A 525 -27.86 10.73 -29.20
CA GLN A 525 -26.83 10.13 -28.36
C GLN A 525 -26.64 11.02 -27.12
N PRO A 526 -26.54 10.44 -25.91
CA PRO A 526 -26.05 11.19 -24.76
C PRO A 526 -24.62 11.69 -25.06
N PRO A 527 -24.24 12.90 -24.64
CA PRO A 527 -22.90 13.42 -24.86
C PRO A 527 -21.85 12.50 -24.23
N GLU A 528 -20.71 12.36 -24.90
CA GLU A 528 -19.58 11.57 -24.43
C GLU A 528 -19.17 11.98 -23.01
N ARG A 529 -19.04 10.99 -22.13
CA ARG A 529 -18.49 11.19 -20.78
C ARG A 529 -17.01 11.59 -20.94
N PRO A 530 -16.53 12.65 -20.26
CA PRO A 530 -15.13 13.03 -20.31
C PRO A 530 -14.23 11.90 -19.77
N PRO A 531 -13.01 11.73 -20.32
CA PRO A 531 -12.10 10.68 -19.87
C PRO A 531 -11.72 10.88 -18.38
N PRO A 532 -11.47 9.78 -17.63
CA PRO A 532 -10.99 9.89 -16.26
C PRO A 532 -9.62 10.58 -16.23
N PRO A 533 -9.33 11.40 -15.19
CA PRO A 533 -8.06 12.11 -15.10
C PRO A 533 -6.90 11.12 -15.00
N ALA A 534 -5.91 11.31 -15.88
CA ALA A 534 -4.64 10.58 -15.82
C ALA A 534 -3.83 11.10 -14.61
N PHE A 535 -3.66 10.25 -13.60
CA PHE A 535 -2.76 10.52 -12.49
C PHE A 535 -1.32 10.21 -12.91
N THR A 536 -0.53 11.25 -13.14
CA THR A 536 0.94 11.14 -13.16
C THR A 536 1.45 11.31 -11.72
N PRO A 537 2.23 10.37 -11.16
CA PRO A 537 2.82 10.54 -9.84
C PRO A 537 3.94 11.59 -9.93
N GLN A 538 3.69 12.78 -9.38
CA GLN A 538 4.68 13.84 -9.32
C GLN A 538 5.46 13.74 -8.01
N ALA A 539 6.78 13.57 -8.13
CA ALA A 539 7.72 13.42 -7.03
C ALA A 539 7.65 14.61 -6.05
N ALA A 540 7.67 14.29 -4.74
CA ALA A 540 7.65 15.25 -3.66
C ALA A 540 8.95 16.07 -3.60
N SER A 541 8.82 17.39 -3.60
CA SER A 541 9.90 18.33 -3.26
C SER A 541 9.54 19.05 -1.95
N ALA A 542 10.45 18.95 -0.97
CA ALA A 542 10.32 19.47 0.40
C ALA A 542 10.14 21.00 0.48
N PRO A 543 9.51 21.56 1.54
CA PRO A 543 9.31 23.01 1.68
C PRO A 543 10.54 23.70 2.30
N GLY A 544 10.99 24.78 1.66
CA GLY A 544 12.03 25.68 2.16
C GLY A 544 11.50 26.88 2.94
N ASN A 545 12.31 27.33 3.91
CA ASN A 545 12.12 28.45 4.85
C ASN A 545 11.91 29.85 4.21
N PRO A 546 11.37 30.85 4.97
CA PRO A 546 11.09 32.19 4.46
C PRO A 546 12.33 33.12 4.45
N PRO A 547 12.34 34.19 3.62
CA PRO A 547 13.55 34.98 3.36
C PRO A 547 13.71 36.22 4.26
N SER A 548 14.97 36.55 4.59
CA SER A 548 15.38 37.85 5.14
C SER A 548 16.19 38.66 4.11
N ASN A 549 15.99 39.98 4.15
CA ASN A 549 16.65 41.00 3.32
C ASN A 549 18.13 41.20 3.70
N GLN A 550 19.05 41.29 2.71
CA GLN A 550 20.04 42.38 2.51
C GLN A 550 21.16 42.03 1.46
N PRO A 551 21.96 43.01 0.95
CA PRO A 551 22.35 43.09 -0.46
C PRO A 551 23.74 42.54 -0.85
N GLN A 552 23.88 42.26 -2.16
CA GLN A 552 25.04 41.82 -2.96
C GLN A 552 26.32 42.68 -2.79
N PRO A 553 27.54 42.09 -2.99
CA PRO A 553 28.19 42.17 -4.32
C PRO A 553 29.13 41.00 -4.78
N VAL A 554 29.09 40.75 -6.10
CA VAL A 554 30.19 40.56 -7.10
C VAL A 554 31.07 39.28 -7.16
N ASN A 555 31.03 38.68 -8.36
CA ASN A 555 31.96 37.80 -9.12
C ASN A 555 31.89 36.25 -9.05
N PRO A 556 32.05 35.54 -10.20
CA PRO A 556 31.83 34.08 -10.33
C PRO A 556 33.13 33.25 -10.49
N PRO A 557 33.10 31.94 -10.14
CA PRO A 557 34.03 30.95 -10.70
C PRO A 557 33.29 29.64 -11.14
N PRO A 558 33.94 28.60 -11.72
CA PRO A 558 33.55 28.03 -13.02
C PRO A 558 32.88 26.65 -12.95
N MET A 559 32.37 26.25 -14.12
CA MET A 559 31.60 25.04 -14.42
C MET A 559 32.46 23.75 -14.46
N ALA A 560 31.95 22.65 -13.87
CA ALA A 560 32.46 21.28 -14.01
C ALA A 560 31.30 20.28 -14.25
N PRO A 561 31.53 19.15 -14.95
CA PRO A 561 30.49 18.36 -15.65
C PRO A 561 29.76 17.31 -14.76
N PRO A 562 28.59 16.78 -15.19
CA PRO A 562 27.75 15.92 -14.35
C PRO A 562 28.18 14.45 -14.33
N SER A 563 28.14 13.86 -13.14
CA SER A 563 28.42 12.44 -12.86
C SER A 563 27.20 11.54 -13.13
N GLN A 564 27.46 10.39 -13.75
CA GLN A 564 26.50 9.34 -14.08
C GLN A 564 25.98 8.58 -12.84
N ALA A 565 24.73 8.14 -12.92
CA ALA A 565 24.04 7.32 -11.93
C ALA A 565 24.60 5.88 -11.88
N GLN A 566 24.88 5.38 -10.66
CA GLN A 566 25.11 3.95 -10.39
C GLN A 566 23.83 3.29 -9.91
N GLY A 567 23.49 2.14 -10.50
CA GLY A 567 22.40 1.25 -10.08
C GLY A 567 22.78 0.36 -8.89
N PRO A 568 21.81 -0.39 -8.33
CA PRO A 568 22.01 -1.20 -7.12
C PRO A 568 22.82 -2.49 -7.38
N PRO A 569 23.56 -3.01 -6.39
CA PRO A 569 24.45 -4.14 -6.57
C PRO A 569 23.74 -5.51 -6.48
N TYR A 570 24.18 -6.44 -7.33
CA TYR A 570 23.85 -7.87 -7.29
C TYR A 570 24.64 -8.60 -6.19
N PRO A 571 24.08 -9.67 -5.57
CA PRO A 571 24.81 -10.53 -4.64
C PRO A 571 25.69 -11.56 -5.36
N THR A 572 26.96 -11.60 -4.98
CA THR A 572 28.01 -12.50 -5.49
C THR A 572 27.99 -13.84 -4.76
N TYR A 573 27.95 -14.95 -5.52
CA TYR A 573 28.07 -16.33 -5.04
C TYR A 573 29.55 -16.63 -4.74
N GLN A 574 29.87 -17.06 -3.51
CA GLN A 574 31.24 -17.44 -3.11
C GLN A 574 31.40 -18.95 -3.23
N GLY A 575 32.40 -19.37 -4.00
CA GLY A 575 32.76 -20.77 -4.23
C GLY A 575 33.57 -21.40 -3.08
N TYR A 576 33.38 -22.71 -2.95
CA TYR A 576 34.18 -23.65 -2.18
C TYR A 576 35.64 -23.69 -2.65
N PRO A 577 36.59 -23.94 -1.73
CA PRO A 577 37.83 -24.65 -2.06
C PRO A 577 37.89 -26.01 -1.35
N GLY A 578 38.41 -27.00 -2.08
CA GLY A 578 39.25 -28.12 -1.60
C GLY A 578 38.77 -28.96 -0.43
#